data_AF-A0A8T5V2M0-F1
#
_entry.id   AF-A0A8T5V2M0-F1
#
_cell.length_a   1.000
_cell.length_b   1.000
_cell.length_c   1.000
_cell.angle_alpha   90.00
_cell.angle_beta   90.00
_cell.angle_gamma   90.00
#
_symmetry.space_group_name_H-M   'P 1'
#
loop_
_entity.id
_entity.type
_entity.pdbx_description
1 polymer ?
#
loop_
_entity_poly.entity_id
_entity_poly.type
_entity_poly.pdbx_seq_one_letter_code
_entity_poly.pdbx_strand_id
1 'polypeptide(L)'
;MSVTSAREHLRDGSPVEVRALRPEDEADMLAALDQASPQSLQRRFFAMKRHFSDKERAFFMDVDFKNQIALVARAEEAGRKAVVGGRRYIVSEPGQAERAFMVVDAWQGRGVGSMLMRHLVDIARETGLKELTAEVGMSRVLLNF
;
A
#
# COMPACT_ATOMS: atom_id res chain seq x y z
N MET A 1 -5.43 -8.90 16.19
CA MET A 1 -4.55 -7.80 16.66
C MET A 1 -5.22 -6.48 16.30
N SER A 2 -5.61 -5.73 17.33
CA SER A 2 -6.34 -4.46 17.21
C SER A 2 -5.40 -3.34 16.80
N VAL A 3 -5.80 -2.58 15.77
CA VAL A 3 -5.53 -1.14 15.59
C VAL A 3 -4.18 -0.63 16.10
N THR A 4 -3.11 -0.85 15.33
CA THR A 4 -1.86 -0.12 15.56
C THR A 4 -1.68 0.88 14.44
N SER A 5 -2.17 2.11 14.65
CA SER A 5 -1.65 3.22 13.86
C SER A 5 -0.30 3.62 14.44
N ALA A 6 0.68 3.83 13.56
CA ALA A 6 2.02 4.29 13.90
C ALA A 6 2.21 5.71 13.38
N ARG A 7 2.86 6.56 14.17
CA ARG A 7 3.32 7.88 13.70
C ARG A 7 4.78 7.76 13.29
N GLU A 8 5.07 8.17 12.08
CA GLU A 8 6.38 8.11 11.44
C GLU A 8 6.79 9.51 10.98
N HIS A 9 8.08 9.69 10.75
CA HIS A 9 8.61 10.88 10.10
C HIS A 9 9.34 10.46 8.81
N LEU A 10 9.06 11.18 7.72
CA LEU A 10 9.74 10.99 6.45
C LEU A 10 11.16 11.54 6.50
N ARG A 11 11.93 11.33 5.43
CA ARG A 11 13.32 11.79 5.33
C ARG A 11 13.47 13.31 5.47
N ASP A 12 12.43 14.05 5.08
CA ASP A 12 12.34 15.51 5.17
C ASP A 12 11.74 15.99 6.52
N GLY A 13 11.49 15.08 7.47
CA GLY A 13 10.87 15.38 8.76
C GLY A 13 9.34 15.47 8.74
N SER A 14 8.69 15.27 7.58
CA SER A 14 7.23 15.40 7.50
C SER A 14 6.52 14.28 8.27
N PRO A 15 5.50 14.59 9.09
CA PRO A 15 4.78 13.60 9.87
C PRO A 15 3.86 12.78 8.96
N VAL A 16 3.83 11.47 9.18
CA VAL A 16 2.95 10.53 8.47
C VAL A 16 2.36 9.53 9.46
N GLU A 17 1.08 9.26 9.31
CA GLU A 17 0.39 8.18 10.03
C GLU A 17 0.33 6.94 9.13
N VAL A 18 0.74 5.79 9.66
CA VAL A 18 0.64 4.48 9.00
C VAL A 18 -0.37 3.64 9.74
N ARG A 19 -1.30 3.00 9.03
CA ARG A 19 -2.23 2.05 9.64
C ARG A 19 -2.81 1.11 8.61
N ALA A 20 -3.48 0.05 9.07
CA ALA A 20 -4.31 -0.77 8.21
C ALA A 20 -5.39 0.06 7.49
N LEU A 21 -5.64 -0.30 6.23
CA LEU A 21 -6.74 0.20 5.42
C LEU A 21 -8.08 -0.14 6.09
N ARG A 22 -9.01 0.81 6.07
CA ARG A 22 -10.37 0.65 6.60
C ARG A 22 -11.41 0.96 5.53
N PRO A 23 -12.65 0.46 5.64
CA PRO A 23 -13.72 0.76 4.68
C PRO A 23 -13.89 2.27 4.43
N GLU A 24 -13.76 3.10 5.47
CA GLU A 24 -13.90 4.55 5.37
C GLU A 24 -12.81 5.25 4.53
N ASP A 25 -11.70 4.56 4.22
CA ASP A 25 -10.61 5.10 3.39
C ASP A 25 -10.88 4.99 1.89
N GLU A 26 -11.96 4.34 1.46
CA GLU A 26 -12.22 4.08 0.02
C GLU A 26 -12.18 5.37 -0.81
N ALA A 27 -12.86 6.42 -0.32
CA ALA A 27 -12.88 7.71 -1.01
C ALA A 27 -11.49 8.36 -1.10
N ASP A 28 -10.72 8.33 -0.01
CA ASP A 28 -9.35 8.87 0.00
C ASP A 28 -8.40 8.06 -0.91
N MET A 29 -8.59 6.74 -0.98
CA MET A 29 -7.84 5.85 -1.86
C MET A 29 -8.14 6.13 -3.33
N LEU A 30 -9.41 6.32 -3.70
CA LEU A 30 -9.81 6.69 -5.05
C LEU A 30 -9.24 8.07 -5.42
N ALA A 31 -9.33 9.05 -4.51
CA ALA A 31 -8.73 10.36 -4.72
C ALA A 31 -7.20 10.31 -4.90
N ALA A 32 -6.51 9.39 -4.22
CA ALA A 32 -5.07 9.17 -4.41
C ALA A 32 -4.76 8.54 -5.79
N LEU A 33 -5.62 7.67 -6.29
CA LEU A 33 -5.50 7.08 -7.64
C LEU A 33 -5.69 8.13 -8.73
N ASP A 34 -6.63 9.06 -8.54
CA ASP A 34 -6.90 10.15 -9.49
C ASP A 34 -5.74 11.16 -9.57
N GLN A 35 -4.98 11.31 -8.48
CA GLN A 35 -3.78 12.14 -8.43
C GLN A 35 -2.53 11.44 -9.00
N ALA A 36 -2.58 10.12 -9.20
CA ALA A 36 -1.44 9.37 -9.67
C ALA A 36 -1.23 9.56 -11.18
N SER A 37 0.03 9.69 -11.60
CA SER A 37 0.35 9.77 -13.02
C SER A 37 -0.03 8.46 -13.76
N PRO A 38 -0.34 8.51 -15.07
CA PRO A 38 -0.58 7.30 -15.86
C PRO A 38 0.57 6.27 -15.77
N GLN A 39 1.81 6.76 -15.63
CA GLN A 39 2.98 5.90 -15.45
C GLN A 39 2.96 5.19 -14.10
N SER A 40 2.60 5.87 -13.02
CA SER A 40 2.43 5.28 -11.68
C SER A 40 1.31 4.24 -11.66
N LEU A 41 0.18 4.52 -12.32
CA LEU A 41 -0.93 3.57 -12.48
C LEU A 41 -0.53 2.35 -13.30
N GLN A 42 0.16 2.55 -14.43
CA GLN A 42 0.65 1.46 -15.26
C GLN A 42 1.63 0.55 -14.50
N ARG A 43 2.55 1.12 -13.72
CA ARG A 43 3.46 0.32 -12.88
C ARG A 43 2.73 -0.49 -11.82
N ARG A 44 1.65 0.05 -11.25
CA ARG A 44 0.90 -0.59 -10.17
C ARG A 44 -0.02 -1.71 -10.66
N PHE A 45 -0.64 -1.53 -11.82
CA PHE A 45 -1.73 -2.38 -12.31
C PHE A 45 -1.39 -3.09 -13.63
N PHE A 46 -0.17 -2.90 -14.14
CA PHE A 46 0.30 -3.43 -15.42
C PHE A 46 -0.62 -3.07 -16.61
N ALA A 47 -1.42 -2.01 -16.45
CA ALA A 47 -2.42 -1.57 -17.41
C ALA A 47 -2.65 -0.06 -17.28
N MET A 48 -3.07 0.58 -18.38
CA MET A 48 -3.59 1.94 -18.34
C MET A 48 -4.99 1.94 -17.70
N LYS A 49 -5.02 1.95 -16.36
CA LYS A 49 -6.26 2.01 -15.57
C LYS A 49 -6.70 3.47 -15.40
N ARG A 50 -7.89 3.80 -15.90
CA ARG A 50 -8.54 5.11 -15.66
C ARG A 50 -9.61 5.05 -14.57
N HIS A 51 -10.24 3.90 -14.39
CA HIS A 51 -11.28 3.67 -13.40
C HIS A 51 -11.20 2.23 -12.89
N PHE A 52 -11.74 2.00 -11.69
CA PHE A 52 -11.89 0.67 -11.08
C PHE A 52 -13.36 0.29 -11.05
N SER A 53 -13.68 -0.93 -11.45
CA SER A 53 -15.02 -1.50 -11.30
C SER A 53 -15.39 -1.67 -9.82
N ASP A 54 -16.69 -1.74 -9.50
CA ASP A 54 -17.17 -2.05 -8.15
C ASP A 54 -16.53 -3.31 -7.57
N LYS A 55 -16.34 -4.33 -8.40
CA LYS A 55 -15.71 -5.59 -8.00
C LYS A 55 -14.24 -5.40 -7.62
N GLU A 56 -13.50 -4.60 -8.38
CA GLU A 56 -12.10 -4.28 -8.06
C GLU A 56 -12.00 -3.43 -6.80
N ARG A 57 -12.89 -2.45 -6.63
CA ARG A 57 -12.95 -1.63 -5.41
C ARG A 57 -13.23 -2.49 -4.18
N ALA A 58 -14.27 -3.33 -4.23
CA ALA A 58 -14.60 -4.26 -3.16
C ALA A 58 -13.42 -5.19 -2.83
N PHE A 59 -12.77 -5.77 -3.85
CA PHE A 59 -11.58 -6.59 -3.65
C PHE A 59 -10.42 -5.80 -3.01
N PHE A 60 -10.22 -4.54 -3.40
CA PHE A 60 -9.15 -3.74 -2.81
C PHE A 60 -9.41 -3.33 -1.37
N MET A 61 -10.68 -3.19 -0.99
CA MET A 61 -11.11 -2.87 0.37
C MET A 61 -11.21 -4.09 1.28
N ASP A 62 -11.23 -5.31 0.72
CA ASP A 62 -11.27 -6.56 1.49
C ASP A 62 -9.94 -6.81 2.22
N VAL A 63 -9.91 -6.55 3.53
CA VAL A 63 -8.73 -6.73 4.38
C VAL A 63 -9.10 -7.63 5.54
N ASP A 64 -8.83 -8.92 5.39
CA ASP A 64 -9.20 -9.98 6.33
C ASP A 64 -8.09 -10.29 7.35
N PHE A 65 -6.92 -9.64 7.23
CA PHE A 65 -5.73 -9.87 8.06
C PHE A 65 -5.19 -11.31 8.04
N LYS A 66 -5.64 -12.12 7.09
CA LYS A 66 -5.25 -13.52 6.92
C LYS A 66 -4.68 -13.77 5.54
N ASN A 67 -5.48 -13.50 4.51
CA ASN A 67 -5.11 -13.67 3.12
C ASN A 67 -4.73 -12.34 2.47
N GLN A 68 -5.25 -11.22 2.98
CA GLN A 68 -4.98 -9.89 2.43
C GLN A 68 -4.74 -8.88 3.55
N ILE A 69 -3.62 -8.15 3.46
CA ILE A 69 -3.32 -7.00 4.30
C ILE A 69 -3.02 -5.80 3.42
N ALA A 70 -3.64 -4.66 3.74
CA ALA A 70 -3.33 -3.39 3.13
C ALA A 70 -3.06 -2.34 4.21
N LEU A 71 -1.98 -1.59 4.05
CA LEU A 71 -1.60 -0.43 4.84
C LEU A 71 -1.77 0.84 4.01
N VAL A 72 -2.17 1.92 4.67
CA VAL A 72 -2.21 3.28 4.13
C VAL A 72 -1.28 4.18 4.92
N ALA A 73 -0.59 5.06 4.19
CA ALA A 73 0.12 6.21 4.73
C ALA A 73 -0.79 7.44 4.57
N ARG A 74 -1.04 8.15 5.66
CA ARG A 74 -1.85 9.37 5.70
C ARG A 74 -0.99 10.55 6.15
N ALA A 75 -1.05 11.65 5.43
CA ALA A 75 -0.34 12.87 5.77
C ALA A 75 -1.24 14.09 5.59
N GLU A 76 -0.83 15.23 6.13
CA GLU A 76 -1.55 16.48 5.92
C GLU A 76 -1.27 17.03 4.52
N GLU A 77 -2.33 17.35 3.80
CA GLU A 77 -2.31 17.94 2.46
C GLU A 77 -3.41 19.02 2.41
N ALA A 78 -3.03 20.25 2.09
CA ALA A 78 -3.96 21.39 2.02
C ALA A 78 -4.90 21.53 3.24
N GLY A 79 -4.38 21.28 4.45
CA GLY A 79 -5.13 21.40 5.70
C GLY A 79 -6.05 20.23 6.04
N ARG A 80 -5.99 19.11 5.30
CA ARG A 80 -6.72 17.87 5.61
C ARG A 80 -5.80 16.66 5.63
N LYS A 81 -6.13 15.63 6.40
CA LYS A 81 -5.46 14.33 6.28
C LYS A 81 -5.92 13.65 4.99
N ALA A 82 -4.97 13.23 4.16
CA ALA A 82 -5.22 12.50 2.92
C ALA A 82 -4.35 11.24 2.86
N VAL A 83 -4.77 10.24 2.09
CA VAL A 83 -3.93 9.07 1.77
C VAL A 83 -2.89 9.49 0.74
N VAL A 84 -1.62 9.28 1.08
CA VAL A 84 -0.46 9.67 0.24
C VAL A 84 0.28 8.46 -0.32
N GLY A 85 -0.07 7.27 0.14
CA GLY A 85 0.44 6.02 -0.39
C GLY A 85 -0.23 4.82 0.25
N GLY A 86 -0.19 3.68 -0.44
CA GLY A 86 -0.73 2.42 0.02
C GLY A 86 0.17 1.27 -0.35
N ARG A 87 0.21 0.25 0.50
CA ARG A 87 0.98 -0.98 0.26
C ARG A 87 0.23 -2.18 0.79
N ARG A 88 0.23 -3.28 0.04
CA ARG A 88 -0.49 -4.50 0.41
C ARG A 88 0.31 -5.75 0.09
N TYR A 89 -0.06 -6.85 0.73
CA TYR A 89 0.23 -8.18 0.22
C TYR A 89 -1.05 -9.02 0.13
N ILE A 90 -1.02 -10.01 -0.76
CA ILE A 90 -2.06 -11.03 -0.95
C ILE A 90 -1.39 -12.39 -0.94
N VAL A 91 -1.84 -13.29 -0.06
CA VAL A 91 -1.32 -14.64 0.07
C VAL A 91 -1.69 -15.44 -1.18
N SER A 92 -0.67 -15.96 -1.88
CA SER A 92 -0.85 -16.79 -3.08
C SER A 92 -0.79 -18.28 -2.74
N GLU A 93 0.07 -18.65 -1.80
CA GLU A 93 0.27 -20.02 -1.32
C GLU A 93 0.66 -20.00 0.17
N PRO A 94 0.57 -21.11 0.92
CA PRO A 94 1.02 -21.15 2.30
C PRO A 94 2.45 -20.65 2.48
N GLY A 95 2.62 -19.51 3.15
CA GLY A 95 3.91 -18.89 3.42
C GLY A 95 4.43 -17.94 2.32
N GLN A 96 3.72 -17.76 1.21
CA GLN A 96 4.09 -16.87 0.10
C GLN A 96 2.99 -15.82 -0.13
N ALA A 97 3.38 -14.57 -0.33
CA ALA A 97 2.44 -13.52 -0.71
C ALA A 97 3.02 -12.56 -1.76
N GLU A 98 2.16 -12.11 -2.67
CA GLU A 98 2.49 -11.08 -3.64
C GLU A 98 2.24 -9.69 -3.04
N ARG A 99 3.22 -8.79 -3.16
CA ARG A 99 3.15 -7.42 -2.66
C ARG A 99 2.97 -6.44 -3.81
N ALA A 100 2.22 -5.39 -3.53
CA ALA A 100 2.12 -4.26 -4.44
C ALA A 100 1.94 -2.93 -3.70
N PHE A 101 2.30 -1.82 -4.34
CA PHE A 101 2.33 -0.50 -3.70
C PHE A 101 2.05 0.63 -4.68
N MET A 102 1.55 1.74 -4.15
CA MET A 102 1.45 3.01 -4.85
C MET A 102 1.80 4.15 -3.89
N VAL A 103 2.45 5.19 -4.41
CA VAL A 103 2.68 6.46 -3.71
C VAL A 103 2.26 7.58 -4.65
N VAL A 104 1.45 8.52 -4.14
CA VAL A 104 1.04 9.70 -4.90
C VAL A 104 2.29 10.45 -5.36
N ASP A 105 2.32 10.90 -6.61
CA ASP A 105 3.54 11.40 -7.27
C ASP A 105 4.22 12.53 -6.47
N ALA A 106 3.48 13.44 -5.86
CA ALA A 106 4.00 14.51 -4.99
C ALA A 106 4.70 14.02 -3.70
N TRP A 107 4.48 12.75 -3.32
CA TRP A 107 5.05 12.11 -2.14
C TRP A 107 6.17 11.11 -2.46
N GLN A 108 6.49 10.93 -3.73
CA GLN A 108 7.61 10.09 -4.16
C GLN A 108 8.96 10.71 -3.78
N GLY A 109 10.01 9.87 -3.65
CA GLY A 109 11.34 10.31 -3.23
C GLY A 109 11.50 10.64 -1.74
N ARG A 110 10.40 10.77 -0.98
CA ARG A 110 10.39 11.18 0.44
C ARG A 110 10.49 10.00 1.43
N GLY A 111 10.47 8.77 0.92
CA GLY A 111 10.62 7.54 1.72
C GLY A 111 9.32 6.84 2.11
N VAL A 112 8.16 7.31 1.65
CA VAL A 112 6.83 6.71 1.95
C VAL A 112 6.79 5.22 1.61
N GLY A 113 7.18 4.86 0.38
CA GLY A 113 7.14 3.46 -0.06
C GLY A 113 8.04 2.54 0.75
N SER A 114 9.24 3.00 1.13
CA SER A 114 10.17 2.25 1.97
C SER A 114 9.66 2.10 3.39
N MET A 115 9.06 3.15 3.96
CA MET A 115 8.46 3.09 5.29
C MET A 115 7.28 2.12 5.34
N LEU A 116 6.36 2.20 4.37
CA LEU A 116 5.27 1.23 4.23
C LEU A 116 5.78 -0.20 4.05
N MET A 117 6.92 -0.41 3.38
CA MET A 117 7.51 -1.75 3.26
C MET A 117 7.91 -2.34 4.60
N ARG A 118 8.54 -1.54 5.47
CA ARG A 118 9.02 -2.02 6.77
C ARG A 118 7.85 -2.54 7.60
N HIS A 119 6.81 -1.71 7.75
CA HIS A 119 5.57 -2.09 8.44
C HIS A 119 4.93 -3.34 7.83
N LEU A 120 4.87 -3.43 6.50
CA LEU A 120 4.28 -4.59 5.83
C LEU A 120 5.09 -5.87 6.07
N VAL A 121 6.43 -5.78 6.09
CA VAL A 121 7.34 -6.89 6.37
C VAL A 121 7.22 -7.37 7.81
N ASP A 122 7.11 -6.46 8.77
CA ASP A 122 6.96 -6.81 10.19
C ASP A 122 5.66 -7.59 10.40
N ILE A 123 4.54 -7.13 9.81
CA ILE A 123 3.26 -7.84 9.85
C ILE A 123 3.35 -9.20 9.12
N ALA A 124 4.01 -9.26 7.96
CA ALA A 124 4.18 -10.51 7.22
C ALA A 124 4.93 -11.57 8.05
N ARG A 125 5.96 -11.16 8.79
CA ARG A 125 6.70 -12.05 9.71
C ARG A 125 5.84 -12.52 10.87
N GLU A 126 5.10 -11.62 11.51
CA GLU A 126 4.20 -11.95 12.62
C GLU A 126 3.07 -12.91 12.20
N THR A 127 2.66 -12.86 10.93
CA THR A 127 1.64 -13.74 10.35
C THR A 127 2.18 -15.06 9.82
N GLY A 128 3.50 -15.31 9.95
CA GLY A 128 4.14 -16.57 9.54
C GLY A 128 4.42 -16.69 8.04
N LEU A 129 4.38 -15.59 7.29
CA LEU A 129 4.88 -15.59 5.92
C LEU A 129 6.40 -15.81 5.91
N LYS A 130 6.88 -16.53 4.89
CA LYS A 130 8.29 -16.82 4.67
C LYS A 130 8.87 -15.97 3.52
N GLU A 131 7.98 -15.54 2.63
CA GLU A 131 8.34 -14.89 1.39
C GLU A 131 7.33 -13.81 0.98
N LEU A 132 7.85 -12.67 0.55
CA LEU A 132 7.09 -11.69 -0.24
C LEU A 132 7.69 -11.55 -1.63
N THR A 133 6.86 -11.62 -2.67
CA THR A 133 7.27 -11.35 -4.06
C THR A 133 6.62 -10.11 -4.63
N ALA A 134 7.34 -9.34 -5.44
CA ALA A 134 6.76 -8.27 -6.26
C ALA A 134 7.12 -8.47 -7.72
N GLU A 135 6.20 -8.16 -8.61
CA GLU A 135 6.52 -7.93 -10.01
C GLU A 135 6.88 -6.45 -10.23
N VAL A 136 7.98 -6.21 -10.94
CA VAL A 136 8.47 -4.88 -11.31
C VAL A 136 8.81 -4.91 -12.79
N GLY A 137 7.86 -4.48 -13.63
CA GLY A 137 7.98 -4.65 -15.08
C GLY A 137 8.01 -6.13 -15.46
N MET A 138 9.07 -6.58 -16.14
CA MET A 138 9.27 -7.99 -16.53
C MET A 138 10.08 -8.79 -15.48
N SER A 139 10.39 -8.20 -14.32
CA SER A 139 11.25 -8.82 -13.31
C SER A 139 10.48 -9.14 -12.03
N ARG A 140 10.69 -10.34 -11.48
CA ARG A 140 10.18 -10.75 -10.17
C ARG A 140 11.24 -10.48 -9.10
N VAL A 141 10.87 -9.73 -8.06
CA VAL A 141 11.75 -9.38 -6.93
C VAL A 141 11.31 -10.16 -5.69
N LEU A 142 12.21 -11.00 -5.19
CA LEU A 142 12.02 -11.86 -4.03
C LEU A 142 12.50 -11.19 -2.73
N LEU A 143 11.74 -11.33 -1.65
CA LEU A 143 12.18 -11.02 -0.30
C LEU A 143 11.86 -12.19 0.63
N ASN A 144 12.90 -12.79 1.21
CA ASN A 144 12.80 -13.89 2.18
C ASN A 144 12.92 -13.35 3.59
N PHE A 145 12.30 -14.04 4.55
CA PHE A 145 12.34 -13.70 5.97
C PHE A 145 13.15 -14.68 6.80
#